data_AF-U2P4M6-F1
#
_entry.id   AF-U2P4M6-F1
#
_cell.length_a   1.000
_cell.length_b   1.000
_cell.length_c   1.000
_cell.angle_alpha   90.00
_cell.angle_beta   90.00
_cell.angle_gamma   90.00
#
_symmetry.space_group_name_H-M   'P 1'
#
loop_
_entity.id
_entity.type
_entity.pdbx_description
1 polymer ?
#
loop_
_entity_poly.entity_id
_entity_poly.type
_entity_poly.pdbx_seq_one_letter_code
_entity_poly.pdbx_strand_id
1 'polypeptide(L)' 'MKKIEAARELHAIYNSYEIRKVKLATILRKMYKWGNNWRLCGYAHDYTV' A
#
# COMPACT_ATOMS: atom_id res chain seq x y z
N MET A 1 0.34 -13.16 -5.35
CA MET A 1 -0.56 -12.04 -5.66
C MET A 1 0.03 -11.19 -6.79
N LYS A 2 -0.79 -10.74 -7.77
CA LYS A 2 -0.30 -9.83 -8.81
C LYS A 2 -0.07 -8.44 -8.22
N LYS A 3 0.89 -7.69 -8.76
CA LYS A 3 1.28 -6.35 -8.28
C LYS A 3 0.09 -5.39 -8.14
N ILE A 4 -0.85 -5.43 -9.09
CA ILE A 4 -2.03 -4.55 -9.11
C ILE A 4 -3.08 -4.91 -8.07
N GLU A 5 -3.21 -6.19 -7.71
CA GLU A 5 -4.13 -6.66 -6.65
C GLU A 5 -3.62 -6.20 -5.29
N ALA A 6 -2.33 -6.43 -5.01
CA ALA A 6 -1.67 -5.96 -3.79
C ALA A 6 -1.79 -4.43 -3.63
N ALA A 7 -1.65 -3.68 -4.72
CA ALA A 7 -1.82 -2.23 -4.69
C ALA A 7 -3.25 -1.81 -4.30
N ARG A 8 -4.28 -2.54 -4.74
CA ARG A 8 -5.68 -2.24 -4.41
C ARG A 8 -5.96 -2.52 -2.93
N GLU A 9 -5.44 -3.62 -2.39
CA GLU A 9 -5.58 -3.94 -0.97
C GLU A 9 -4.83 -2.91 -0.10
N LEU A 10 -3.56 -2.63 -0.42
CA LEU A 10 -2.79 -1.60 0.28
C LEU A 10 -3.42 -0.21 0.16
N HIS A 11 -4.04 0.12 -0.98
CA HIS A 11 -4.76 1.37 -1.16
C HIS A 11 -5.96 1.49 -0.22
N ALA A 12 -6.75 0.41 -0.10
CA ALA A 12 -7.89 0.37 0.82
C ALA A 12 -7.45 0.52 2.28
N ILE A 13 -6.42 -0.22 2.70
CA ILE A 13 -5.86 -0.16 4.05
C ILE A 13 -5.26 1.23 4.31
N TYR A 14 -4.36 1.71 3.47
CA TYR A 14 -3.73 3.02 3.65
C TYR A 14 -4.76 4.14 3.78
N ASN A 15 -5.77 4.13 2.90
CA ASN A 15 -6.83 5.13 2.92
C ASN A 15 -7.87 4.91 4.02
N SER A 16 -7.88 3.80 4.77
CA SER A 16 -8.71 3.69 5.97
C SER A 16 -8.03 4.30 7.19
N TYR A 17 -6.71 4.11 7.32
CA TYR A 17 -5.93 4.58 8.48
C TYR A 17 -5.40 6.01 8.35
N GLU A 18 -4.98 6.44 7.16
CA GLU A 18 -4.35 7.75 6.98
C GLU A 18 -5.38 8.86 6.75
N ILE A 19 -5.16 10.04 7.35
CA ILE A 19 -6.04 11.20 7.16
C ILE A 19 -6.02 11.66 5.70
N ARG A 20 -4.82 11.75 5.10
CA ARG A 20 -4.65 12.19 3.72
C ARG A 20 -4.80 11.01 2.77
N LYS A 21 -5.94 10.97 2.07
CA LYS A 21 -6.22 9.95 1.06
C LYS A 21 -5.33 10.15 -0.16
N VAL A 22 -4.85 9.04 -0.72
CA VAL A 22 -3.99 9.03 -1.92
C VAL A 22 -4.64 8.24 -3.04
N LYS A 23 -4.18 8.47 -4.28
CA LYS A 23 -4.63 7.71 -5.45
C LYS A 23 -3.91 6.35 -5.52
N LEU A 24 -4.53 5.35 -6.14
CA LEU A 24 -3.92 4.03 -6.35
C LEU A 24 -2.56 4.11 -7.06
N ALA A 25 -2.41 5.05 -8.01
CA ALA A 25 -1.13 5.30 -8.68
C ALA A 25 0.00 5.69 -7.71
N THR A 26 -0.32 6.39 -6.62
CA THR A 26 0.65 6.74 -5.57
C THR A 26 1.12 5.49 -4.82
N ILE A 27 0.19 4.58 -4.51
CA ILE A 27 0.49 3.29 -3.85
C ILE A 27 1.37 2.43 -4.76
N LEU A 28 0.98 2.28 -6.03
CA LEU A 28 1.73 1.51 -7.03
C LEU A 28 3.19 1.95 -7.17
N ARG A 29 3.45 3.25 -7.03
CA ARG A 29 4.80 3.84 -7.11
C ARG A 29 5.61 3.67 -5.83
N LYS A 30 4.96 3.68 -4.67
CA LYS A 30 5.64 3.67 -3.35
C LYS A 30 5.80 2.26 -2.77
N MET A 31 4.93 1.33 -3.13
CA MET A 31 4.98 -0.02 -2.57
C MET A 31 6.21 -0.76 -3.08
N TYR A 32 6.76 -1.62 -2.22
CA TYR A 32 7.95 -2.42 -2.51
C TYR A 32 7.72 -3.86 -2.04
N LYS A 33 8.49 -4.80 -2.57
CA LYS A 33 8.39 -6.21 -2.18
C LYS A 33 9.46 -6.51 -1.14
N TRP A 34 9.07 -7.15 -0.04
CA TRP A 34 9.98 -7.63 1.00
C TRP A 34 9.67 -9.09 1.31
N GLY A 35 10.58 -9.99 0.93
CA GLY A 35 10.32 -11.43 0.95
C GLY A 35 9.11 -11.78 0.06
N ASN A 36 8.10 -12.43 0.66
CA ASN A 36 6.88 -12.82 -0.05
C ASN A 36 5.76 -11.78 -0.01
N ASN A 37 5.92 -10.68 0.73
CA ASN A 37 4.86 -9.70 0.96
C ASN A 37 5.13 -8.38 0.20
N TRP A 38 4.05 -7.70 -0.16
CA TRP A 38 4.08 -6.32 -0.61
C TRP A 38 3.94 -5.38 0.58
N ARG A 39 4.75 -4.34 0.62
CA ARG A 39 4.82 -3.38 1.72
C ARG A 39 4.65 -1.95 1.23
N LEU A 40 4.15 -1.10 2.12
CA LEU A 40 4.03 0.33 1.92
C LEU A 40 4.20 1.06 3.25
N CYS A 41 5.26 1.86 3.37
CA CYS A 41 5.44 2.73 4.52
C CYS A 41 4.53 3.97 4.42
N GLY A 42 3.61 4.10 5.37
CA GLY A 42 2.82 5.31 5.61
C GLY A 42 3.51 6.28 6.53
N TYR A 43 2.73 7.21 7.08
CA TYR A 43 3.25 8.19 8.03
C TYR A 43 3.35 7.60 9.43
N ALA A 44 2.31 6.90 9.86
CA ALA A 44 2.23 6.30 11.21
C ALA A 44 2.44 4.76 11.20
N HIS A 45 2.19 4.09 10.07
CA HIS A 45 2.15 2.63 10.01
C HIS A 45 2.90 2.08 8.78
N ASP A 46 3.38 0.85 8.90
CA ASP A 46 3.90 0.05 7.79
C ASP A 46 2.82 -0.97 7.37
N TYR A 47 2.29 -0.81 6.16
CA TYR A 47 1.18 -1.61 5.66
C TYR A 47 1.71 -2.77 4.82
N THR A 48 1.15 -3.97 4.98
CA THR A 48 1.63 -5.17 4.31
C THR A 48 0.49 -6.06 3.81
N VAL A 49 0.63 -6.65 2.63
CA VAL A 49 -0.29 -7.65 2.04
C VAL A 49 0.47 -8.73 1.27
#